data_AF-A0A538GE60-F1
#
_entry.id   AF-A0A538GE60-F1
#
_cell.length_a   1.000
_cell.length_b   1.000
_cell.length_c   1.000
_cell.angle_alpha   90.00
_cell.angle_beta   90.00
_cell.angle_gamma   90.00
#
_symmetry.space_group_name_H-M   'P 1'
#
loop_
_entity.id
_entity.type
_entity.pdbx_description
1 polymer ?
#
loop_
_entity_poly.entity_id
_entity_poly.type
_entity_poly.pdbx_seq_one_letter_code
_entity_poly.pdbx_strand_id
1 'polypeptide(L)' 'MMVPSPLGDYAGLGKEVVVVGIRDHLEIWDRASWRAHLDEIEGSAEDVAERLATKRD' A
#
# COMPACT_ATOMS: atom_id res chain seq x y z
N MET A 1 -4.07 20.31 -7.96
CA MET A 1 -4.00 19.65 -6.62
C MET A 1 -2.61 19.91 -6.07
N MET A 2 -2.51 20.38 -4.82
CA MET A 2 -1.24 20.48 -4.10
C MET A 2 -1.34 19.68 -2.81
N VAL A 3 -0.30 18.92 -2.49
CA VAL A 3 -0.17 18.24 -1.20
C VAL A 3 0.52 19.20 -0.24
N PRO A 4 -0.07 19.52 0.93
CA PRO A 4 0.60 20.33 1.94
C PRO A 4 1.93 19.72 2.39
N SER A 5 3.00 20.52 2.48
CA SER A 5 4.34 20.03 2.83
C SER A 5 4.38 19.18 4.11
N PRO A 6 3.71 19.56 5.22
CA PRO A 6 3.75 18.73 6.43
C PRO A 6 3.19 17.32 6.23
N LEU A 7 2.19 17.16 5.35
CA LEU A 7 1.62 15.85 5.03
C LEU A 7 2.52 15.07 4.09
N GLY A 8 3.18 15.74 3.14
CA GLY A 8 4.18 15.13 2.28
C GLY A 8 5.38 14.63 3.07
N ASP A 9 5.88 15.44 4.01
CA ASP A 9 6.99 15.09 4.89
C ASP A 9 6.62 13.94 5.84
N TYR A 10 5.42 13.99 6.42
CA TYR A 10 4.89 12.90 7.26
C TYR A 10 4.81 11.57 6.50
N ALA A 11 4.31 11.61 5.26
CA ALA A 11 4.18 10.43 4.41
C ALA A 11 5.50 10.03 3.71
N GLY A 12 6.60 10.76 3.93
CA GLY A 12 7.90 10.50 3.31
C GLY A 12 7.89 10.61 1.79
N LEU A 13 7.01 11.44 1.20
CA LEU A 13 6.84 11.51 -0.25
C LEU A 13 8.09 12.10 -0.93
N GLY A 14 8.73 11.27 -1.76
CA GLY A 14 9.82 11.68 -2.62
C GLY A 14 9.37 12.27 -3.97
N LYS A 15 10.33 12.33 -4.90
CA LYS A 15 10.08 12.80 -6.28
C LYS A 15 9.18 11.85 -7.07
N GLU A 16 9.25 10.56 -6.75
CA GLU A 16 8.49 9.51 -7.43
C GLU A 16 7.43 8.95 -6.49
N VAL A 17 6.18 9.05 -6.92
CA VAL A 17 5.03 8.60 -6.13
C VAL A 17 4.17 7.62 -6.93
N VAL A 18 3.38 6.84 -6.21
CA VAL A 18 2.32 6.00 -6.75
C VAL A 18 0.98 6.54 -6.23
N VAL A 19 0.00 6.65 -7.11
CA VAL A 19 -1.37 7.06 -6.75
C VAL A 19 -2.29 5.87 -6.97
N VAL A 20 -3.00 5.48 -5.92
CA VAL A 20 -3.90 4.33 -5.93
C VAL A 20 -5.31 4.81 -5.62
N GLY A 21 -6.30 4.33 -6.39
CA GLY A 21 -7.71 4.58 -6.09
C GLY A 21 -8.32 3.43 -5.31
N ILE A 22 -8.92 3.73 -4.17
CA ILE A 22 -9.58 2.73 -3.32
C ILE A 22 -10.98 3.24 -2.97
N ARG A 23 -11.98 2.64 -3.63
CA ARG A 23 -13.41 2.93 -3.44
C ARG A 23 -13.74 4.43 -3.56
N ASP A 24 -13.72 5.14 -2.43
CA ASP A 24 -14.15 6.53 -2.27
C ASP A 24 -12.99 7.51 -2.02
N HIS A 25 -11.75 7.03 -1.95
CA HIS A 25 -10.59 7.88 -1.72
C HIS A 25 -9.38 7.48 -2.60
N LEU A 26 -8.40 8.38 -2.62
CA LEU A 26 -7.10 8.18 -3.26
C LEU A 26 -6.04 8.06 -2.17
N GLU A 27 -5.11 7.14 -2.37
CA GLU A 27 -3.89 7.04 -1.59
C GLU A 27 -2.71 7.51 -2.42
N ILE A 28 -1.75 8.16 -1.77
CA ILE A 28 -0.49 8.62 -2.37
C ILE A 28 0.64 8.03 -1.56
N TRP A 29 1.51 7.30 -2.23
CA TRP A 29 2.61 6.58 -1.62
C TRP A 29 3.95 7.03 -2.22
N ASP A 30 5.00 7.04 -1.40
CA ASP A 30 6.36 6.97 -1.92
C ASP A 30 6.55 5.65 -2.69
N ARG A 31 7.26 5.69 -3.81
CA ARG A 31 7.44 4.53 -4.68
C ARG A 31 8.14 3.35 -3.99
N ALA A 32 9.13 3.60 -3.14
CA ALA A 32 9.84 2.53 -2.45
C ALA A 32 8.96 1.90 -1.37
N SER A 33 8.24 2.73 -0.60
CA SER A 33 7.29 2.25 0.40
C SER A 33 6.17 1.41 -0.22
N TRP A 34 5.63 1.82 -1.37
CA TRP A 34 4.61 1.05 -2.08
C TRP A 34 5.11 -0.33 -2.51
N ARG A 35 6.34 -0.43 -3.03
CA ARG A 35 6.93 -1.72 -3.42
C ARG A 35 7.09 -2.65 -2.22
N ALA A 36 7.65 -2.15 -1.12
CA ALA A 36 7.80 -2.93 0.10
C ALA A 36 6.44 -3.42 0.63
N HIS A 37 5.41 -2.56 0.59
CA HIS A 37 4.06 -2.93 0.99
C HIS A 37 3.45 -4.02 0.10
N LEU A 38 3.65 -3.94 -1.22
CA LEU A 38 3.22 -5.00 -2.14
C LEU A 38 3.94 -6.31 -1.85
N ASP A 39 5.25 -6.29 -1.63
CA ASP A 39 6.03 -7.50 -1.32
C ASP A 39 5.53 -8.15 -0.01
N GLU A 40 5.20 -7.36 1.02
CA GLU A 40 4.59 -7.84 2.27
C GLU A 40 3.20 -8.46 2.05
N ILE A 41 2.36 -7.82 1.23
CA ILE A 41 1.01 -8.32 0.93
C ILE A 41 1.08 -9.58 0.07
N GLU A 42 1.92 -9.63 -0.96
CA GLU A 42 2.06 -10.81 -1.82
C GLU A 42 2.55 -12.02 -1.00
N GLY A 43 3.53 -11.83 -0.12
CA GLY A 43 3.94 -12.87 0.83
C GLY A 43 2.84 -13.28 1.82
N SER A 44 1.98 -12.36 2.23
CA SER A 44 0.85 -12.66 3.13
C SER A 44 -0.38 -13.20 2.41
N ALA A 45 -0.56 -12.98 1.11
CA ALA A 45 -1.76 -13.37 0.38
C ALA A 45 -1.82 -14.89 0.20
N GLU A 46 -0.67 -15.53 -0.02
CA GLU A 46 -0.53 -16.99 0.01
C GLU A 46 -0.88 -17.55 1.40
N ASP A 47 -0.34 -16.96 2.47
CA ASP A 47 -0.65 -17.35 3.85
C ASP A 47 -2.14 -17.18 4.21
N VAL A 48 -2.78 -16.10 3.74
CA VAL A 48 -4.20 -15.84 3.99
C VAL A 48 -5.08 -16.79 3.19
N ALA A 49 -4.74 -17.06 1.93
CA ALA A 49 -5.44 -18.05 1.11
C ALA A 49 -5.34 -19.46 1.71
N GLU A 50 -4.15 -19.85 2.19
CA GLU A 50 -3.90 -21.13 2.84
C GLU A 50 -4.66 -21.28 4.15
N ARG A 51 -4.70 -20.23 5.00
CA ARG A 51 -5.49 -20.21 6.24
C ARG A 51 -6.99 -20.32 5.98
N LEU A 52 -7.51 -19.68 4.93
CA LEU A 52 -8.92 -19.77 4.54
C LEU A 52 -9.28 -21.15 3.97
N ALA A 53 -8.35 -21.81 3.27
CA ALA A 53 -8.53 -23.17 2.79
C ALA A 53 -8.53 -24.19 3.95
N THR A 54 -7.58 -24.07 4.88
CA THR A 54 -7.42 -24.98 6.03
C THR A 54 -8.57 -24.90 7.02
N LYS A 55 -9.22 -23.75 7.18
CA LYS A 55 -10.36 -23.57 8.11
C LYS A 55 -11.68 -24.15 7.59
N ARG A 56 -11.70 -24.75 6.39
CA ARG A 56 -12.88 -25.34 5.75
C ARG A 56 -12.94 -26.88 5.85
N ASP A 57 -12.02 -27.50 6.59
CA ASP A 57 -12.00 -28.93 6.93
C ASP A 57 -12.38 -29.18 8.40
#